data_AF-A0A075H8R6-F1
#
_entry.id   AF-A0A075H8R6-F1
#
_cell.length_a   1.000
_cell.length_b   1.000
_cell.length_c   1.000
_cell.angle_alpha   90.00
_cell.angle_beta   90.00
_cell.angle_gamma   90.00
#
_symmetry.space_group_name_H-M   'P 1'
#
loop_
_entity.id
_entity.type
_entity.pdbx_description
1 polymer ?
#
loop_
_entity_poly.entity_id
_entity_poly.type
_entity_poly.pdbx_seq_one_letter_code
_entity_poly.pdbx_strand_id
1 'polypeptide(L)'
;MNRIISHEYWLSILGVFLGHSTMFMWPMADRELFIDLMDMLTGARVTHAYLVPGGVRNDMPDGFREKALTYIRYFRKRLKEYDRIFFSNPIFTKRTQGVGILKPEDAIELGVVGTVLRGSGVRSDIRIDEPYGVYDQLDFDIPAPKAGDSYSRAMVPYIEMYESCRIIEQAFEKMPSGSVRVKYPAQAGLRTPAGETYARTEAARGEMGYYLVSDGTNKPYRLKLSVPSFRNLTAMNFLLKGARLADMPAIYWSFNYWPVEADR
;
A
#
# COMPACT_ATOMS: atom_id res chain seq x y z
N MET A 1 -9.05 0.17 -2.38
CA MET A 1 -8.77 0.85 -3.67
C MET A 1 -7.37 1.47 -3.70
N ASN A 2 -7.03 2.45 -2.84
CA ASN A 2 -5.70 3.09 -2.86
C ASN A 2 -4.50 2.13 -2.78
N ARG A 3 -4.62 1.00 -2.07
CA ARG A 3 -3.59 -0.05 -2.04
C ARG A 3 -3.33 -0.62 -3.44
N ILE A 4 -4.38 -0.95 -4.18
CA ILE A 4 -4.28 -1.44 -5.58
C ILE A 4 -3.65 -0.38 -6.47
N ILE A 5 -4.14 0.86 -6.41
CA ILE A 5 -3.59 2.00 -7.18
C ILE A 5 -2.08 2.15 -6.97
N SER A 6 -1.61 1.98 -5.73
CA SER A 6 -0.19 2.07 -5.39
C SER A 6 0.61 0.84 -5.87
N HIS A 7 0.06 -0.36 -5.77
CA HIS A 7 0.72 -1.58 -6.25
C HIS A 7 0.80 -1.64 -7.78
N GLU A 8 -0.22 -1.19 -8.50
CA GLU A 8 -0.17 -1.13 -9.97
C GLU A 8 0.88 -0.11 -10.44
N TYR A 9 0.93 1.07 -9.83
CA TYR A 9 1.97 2.06 -10.13
C TYR A 9 3.38 1.49 -9.91
N TRP A 10 3.57 0.80 -8.79
CA TRP A 10 4.82 0.12 -8.48
C TRP A 10 5.15 -0.99 -9.50
N LEU A 11 4.17 -1.86 -9.80
CA LEU A 11 4.35 -2.99 -10.72
C LEU A 11 4.71 -2.51 -12.13
N SER A 12 4.11 -1.40 -12.56
CA SER A 12 4.45 -0.75 -13.83
C SER A 12 5.91 -0.35 -13.90
N ILE A 13 6.42 0.26 -12.83
CA ILE A 13 7.81 0.70 -12.78
C ILE A 13 8.76 -0.51 -12.66
N LEU A 14 8.46 -1.48 -11.79
CA LEU A 14 9.22 -2.72 -11.72
C LEU A 14 9.32 -3.40 -13.09
N GLY A 15 8.20 -3.45 -13.82
CA GLY A 15 8.12 -4.01 -15.18
C GLY A 15 9.08 -3.34 -16.14
N VAL A 16 9.01 -2.02 -16.31
CA VAL A 16 9.87 -1.30 -17.28
C VAL A 16 11.36 -1.40 -16.93
N PHE A 17 11.72 -1.31 -15.64
CA PHE A 17 13.13 -1.36 -15.21
C PHE A 17 13.74 -2.75 -15.32
N LEU A 18 12.91 -3.81 -15.38
CA LEU A 18 13.35 -5.16 -15.72
C LEU A 18 13.25 -5.45 -17.23
N GLY A 19 12.89 -4.47 -18.06
CA GLY A 19 12.84 -4.57 -19.51
C GLY A 19 11.50 -5.05 -20.09
N HIS A 20 10.43 -5.05 -19.30
CA HIS A 20 9.12 -5.56 -19.69
C HIS A 20 8.11 -4.42 -19.92
N SER A 21 8.17 -3.77 -21.09
CA SER A 21 7.33 -2.60 -21.44
C SER A 21 5.82 -2.87 -21.35
N THR A 22 5.35 -4.07 -21.70
CA THR A 22 3.93 -4.43 -21.55
C THR A 22 3.47 -4.35 -20.11
N MET A 23 4.34 -4.69 -19.15
CA MET A 23 4.01 -4.63 -17.72
C MET A 23 4.10 -3.21 -17.18
N PHE A 24 4.64 -2.26 -17.93
CA PHE A 24 4.44 -0.84 -17.63
C PHE A 24 3.05 -0.39 -18.06
N MET A 25 2.69 -0.65 -19.31
CA MET A 25 1.45 -0.16 -19.92
C MET A 25 0.20 -0.78 -19.31
N TRP A 26 0.21 -2.09 -19.06
CA TRP A 26 -0.96 -2.82 -18.59
C TRP A 26 -1.45 -2.39 -17.21
N PRO A 27 -0.64 -2.40 -16.13
CA PRO A 27 -1.08 -1.90 -14.83
C PRO A 27 -1.31 -0.39 -14.81
N MET A 28 -0.64 0.41 -15.64
CA MET A 28 -0.98 1.84 -15.75
C MET A 28 -2.39 2.04 -16.30
N ALA A 29 -2.79 1.24 -17.31
CA ALA A 29 -4.12 1.30 -17.88
C ALA A 29 -5.19 0.74 -16.93
N ASP A 30 -4.92 -0.42 -16.31
CA ASP A 30 -5.85 -1.05 -15.36
C ASP A 30 -6.00 -0.19 -14.07
N ARG A 31 -4.98 0.59 -13.70
CA ARG A 31 -5.02 1.58 -12.63
C ARG A 31 -6.03 2.70 -12.86
N GLU A 32 -6.30 3.07 -14.10
CA GLU A 32 -7.32 4.10 -14.41
C GLU A 32 -8.71 3.66 -13.96
N LEU A 33 -9.01 2.35 -13.90
CA LEU A 33 -10.28 1.84 -13.36
C LEU A 33 -10.50 2.30 -11.93
N PHE A 34 -9.47 2.20 -11.10
CA PHE A 34 -9.56 2.59 -9.70
C PHE A 34 -9.46 4.09 -9.51
N ILE A 35 -8.71 4.80 -10.36
CA ILE A 35 -8.69 6.27 -10.37
C ILE A 35 -10.06 6.83 -10.72
N ASP A 36 -10.74 6.25 -11.72
CA ASP A 36 -12.10 6.68 -12.10
C ASP A 36 -13.12 6.42 -10.99
N LEU A 37 -12.95 5.35 -10.20
CA LEU A 37 -13.73 5.16 -8.97
C LEU A 37 -13.40 6.24 -7.93
N MET A 38 -12.13 6.53 -7.71
CA MET A 38 -11.75 7.57 -6.75
C MET A 38 -12.23 8.97 -7.19
N ASP A 39 -12.24 9.25 -8.49
CA ASP A 39 -12.79 10.48 -9.06
C ASP A 39 -14.31 10.56 -8.84
N MET A 40 -15.04 9.47 -9.10
CA MET A 40 -16.46 9.38 -8.81
C MET A 40 -16.77 9.61 -7.31
N LEU A 41 -15.95 9.05 -6.41
CA LEU A 41 -16.17 9.15 -4.96
C LEU A 41 -15.79 10.53 -4.39
N THR A 42 -14.77 11.18 -4.95
CA THR A 42 -14.07 12.30 -4.29
C THR A 42 -14.04 13.59 -5.12
N GLY A 43 -14.34 13.51 -6.42
CA GLY A 43 -14.21 14.59 -7.40
C GLY A 43 -12.76 14.91 -7.79
N ALA A 44 -11.80 14.09 -7.37
CA ALA A 44 -10.39 14.26 -7.70
C ALA A 44 -9.75 12.91 -8.06
N ARG A 45 -8.85 12.94 -9.04
CA ARG A 45 -8.18 11.72 -9.56
C ARG A 45 -7.02 11.22 -8.70
N VAL A 46 -6.32 12.10 -7.98
CA VAL A 46 -5.07 11.74 -7.26
C VAL A 46 -5.08 12.19 -5.80
N THR A 47 -5.41 13.46 -5.54
CA THR A 47 -5.39 14.05 -4.19
C THR A 47 -6.80 14.27 -3.68
N HIS A 48 -7.33 13.27 -2.99
CA HIS A 48 -8.76 13.17 -2.73
C HIS A 48 -9.30 14.05 -1.59
N ALA A 49 -8.47 14.37 -0.59
CA ALA A 49 -8.89 15.07 0.65
C ALA A 49 -10.23 14.56 1.26
N TYR A 50 -10.51 13.27 1.06
CA TYR A 50 -11.82 12.66 1.31
C TYR A 50 -11.96 12.15 2.74
N LEU A 51 -10.89 11.57 3.30
CA LEU A 51 -10.81 11.26 4.72
C LEU A 51 -10.60 12.56 5.49
N VAL A 52 -11.46 12.78 6.49
CA VAL A 52 -11.40 13.96 7.38
C VAL A 52 -11.49 13.49 8.83
N PRO A 53 -10.98 14.26 9.81
CA PRO A 53 -11.23 13.94 11.21
C PRO A 53 -12.73 13.76 11.47
N GLY A 54 -13.10 12.59 12.01
CA GLY A 54 -14.49 12.21 12.30
C GLY A 54 -15.28 11.55 11.17
N GLY A 55 -14.64 11.15 10.05
CA GLY A 55 -15.28 10.30 9.04
C GLY A 55 -14.83 10.60 7.62
N VAL A 56 -15.77 10.61 6.68
CA VAL A 56 -15.52 10.95 5.27
C VAL A 56 -16.22 12.25 4.88
N ARG A 57 -15.72 12.91 3.84
CA ARG A 57 -16.21 14.23 3.42
C ARG A 57 -17.64 14.19 2.88
N ASN A 58 -17.91 13.23 2.00
CA ASN A 58 -19.18 13.04 1.29
C ASN A 58 -19.56 11.56 1.34
N ASP A 59 -20.85 11.26 1.23
CA ASP A 59 -21.32 9.88 1.08
C ASP A 59 -20.97 9.32 -0.32
N MET A 60 -21.07 8.02 -0.47
CA MET A 60 -20.87 7.31 -1.72
C MET A 60 -21.99 7.67 -2.72
N PRO A 61 -21.66 8.01 -3.98
CA PRO A 61 -22.66 8.34 -4.98
C PRO A 61 -23.43 7.11 -5.46
N ASP A 62 -24.62 7.36 -6.02
CA ASP A 62 -25.46 6.32 -6.62
C ASP A 62 -24.74 5.58 -7.76
N GLY A 63 -24.94 4.26 -7.85
CA GLY A 63 -24.32 3.42 -8.88
C GLY A 63 -22.83 3.10 -8.66
N PHE A 64 -22.20 3.64 -7.59
CA PHE A 64 -20.79 3.40 -7.30
C PHE A 64 -20.48 1.93 -7.06
N ARG A 65 -21.31 1.25 -6.25
CA ARG A 65 -21.12 -0.15 -5.87
C ARG A 65 -21.11 -1.06 -7.09
N GLU A 66 -22.06 -0.88 -8.00
CA GLU A 66 -22.23 -1.67 -9.21
C GLU A 66 -21.03 -1.50 -10.15
N LYS A 67 -20.57 -0.25 -10.31
CA LYS A 67 -19.39 0.08 -11.11
C LYS A 67 -18.12 -0.53 -10.50
N ALA A 68 -17.92 -0.37 -9.19
CA ALA A 68 -16.77 -0.90 -8.48
C ALA A 68 -16.70 -2.43 -8.57
N LEU A 69 -17.80 -3.14 -8.35
CA LEU A 69 -17.85 -4.60 -8.47
C LEU A 69 -17.59 -5.06 -9.91
N THR A 70 -18.04 -4.30 -10.91
CA THR A 70 -17.73 -4.59 -12.32
C THR A 70 -16.24 -4.48 -12.62
N TYR A 71 -15.60 -3.42 -12.13
CA TYR A 71 -14.16 -3.21 -12.29
C TYR A 71 -13.34 -4.27 -11.54
N ILE A 72 -13.75 -4.65 -10.33
CA ILE A 72 -13.09 -5.71 -9.56
C ILE A 72 -13.15 -7.05 -10.31
N ARG A 73 -14.31 -7.43 -10.86
CA ARG A 73 -14.45 -8.68 -11.64
C ARG A 73 -13.52 -8.71 -12.86
N TYR A 74 -13.39 -7.59 -13.56
CA TYR A 74 -12.44 -7.46 -14.66
C TYR A 74 -10.99 -7.54 -14.15
N PHE A 75 -10.65 -6.77 -13.12
CA PHE A 75 -9.30 -6.70 -12.58
C PHE A 75 -8.79 -8.04 -12.05
N ARG A 76 -9.63 -8.83 -11.39
CA ARG A 76 -9.27 -10.19 -10.94
C ARG A 76 -8.87 -11.12 -12.10
N LYS A 77 -9.45 -10.93 -13.29
CA LYS A 77 -9.03 -11.66 -14.51
C LYS A 77 -7.67 -11.15 -14.99
N ARG A 78 -7.46 -9.83 -14.97
CA ARG A 78 -6.19 -9.19 -15.33
C ARG A 78 -5.02 -9.62 -14.45
N LEU A 79 -5.24 -9.79 -13.14
CA LEU A 79 -4.21 -10.30 -12.23
C LEU A 79 -3.72 -11.71 -12.62
N LYS A 80 -4.57 -12.56 -13.22
CA LYS A 80 -4.15 -13.88 -13.73
C LYS A 80 -3.28 -13.75 -14.98
N GLU A 81 -3.61 -12.78 -15.83
CA GLU A 81 -2.82 -12.48 -17.02
C GLU A 81 -1.44 -11.91 -16.65
N TYR A 82 -1.37 -11.06 -15.61
CA TYR A 82 -0.10 -10.54 -15.08
C TYR A 82 0.83 -11.65 -14.62
N ASP A 83 0.30 -12.64 -13.90
CA ASP A 83 1.10 -13.81 -13.53
C ASP A 83 1.64 -14.53 -14.76
N ARG A 84 0.76 -14.86 -15.72
CA ARG A 84 1.14 -15.58 -16.94
C ARG A 84 2.25 -14.88 -17.74
N ILE A 85 2.21 -13.56 -17.88
CA ILE A 85 3.18 -12.83 -18.72
C ILE A 85 4.42 -12.37 -17.95
N PHE A 86 4.32 -12.19 -16.63
CA PHE A 86 5.36 -11.57 -15.82
C PHE A 86 5.85 -12.45 -14.66
N PHE A 87 5.01 -12.78 -13.68
CA PHE A 87 5.48 -13.48 -12.48
C PHE A 87 5.90 -14.94 -12.75
N SER A 88 5.22 -15.61 -13.67
CA SER A 88 5.55 -16.95 -14.15
C SER A 88 6.58 -16.94 -15.30
N ASN A 89 7.07 -15.77 -15.71
CA ASN A 89 8.03 -15.64 -16.80
C ASN A 89 9.45 -16.09 -16.35
N PRO A 90 10.11 -17.02 -17.07
CA PRO A 90 11.46 -17.48 -16.70
C PRO A 90 12.50 -16.37 -16.62
N ILE A 91 12.37 -15.30 -17.42
CA ILE A 91 13.29 -14.16 -17.41
C ILE A 91 13.12 -13.37 -16.10
N PHE A 92 11.88 -13.11 -15.68
CA PHE A 92 11.60 -12.42 -14.43
C PHE A 92 12.10 -13.23 -13.24
N THR A 93 11.75 -14.52 -13.18
CA THR A 93 12.21 -15.46 -12.16
C THR A 93 13.74 -15.48 -12.06
N LYS A 94 14.46 -15.64 -13.18
CA LYS A 94 15.94 -15.68 -13.19
C LYS A 94 16.60 -14.37 -12.75
N ARG A 95 15.91 -13.23 -12.91
CA ARG A 95 16.42 -11.90 -12.54
C ARG A 95 16.11 -11.50 -11.09
N THR A 96 15.22 -12.22 -10.41
CA THR A 96 14.69 -11.81 -9.11
C THR A 96 14.84 -12.88 -8.03
N GLN A 97 14.80 -14.17 -8.39
CA GLN A 97 15.02 -15.25 -7.44
C GLN A 97 16.48 -15.33 -7.03
N GLY A 98 16.72 -15.48 -5.72
CA GLY A 98 18.06 -15.47 -5.14
C GLY A 98 18.79 -14.12 -5.21
N VAL A 99 18.12 -13.05 -5.67
CA VAL A 99 18.71 -11.71 -5.80
C VAL A 99 18.26 -10.82 -4.66
N GLY A 100 19.22 -10.26 -3.91
CA GLY A 100 18.97 -9.38 -2.78
C GLY A 100 18.20 -10.09 -1.67
N ILE A 101 18.76 -11.20 -1.17
CA ILE A 101 18.18 -11.98 -0.08
C ILE A 101 18.31 -11.18 1.22
N LEU A 102 17.18 -10.84 1.84
CA LEU A 102 17.10 -10.25 3.16
C LEU A 102 16.58 -11.31 4.13
N LYS A 103 17.40 -11.66 5.14
CA LYS A 103 16.99 -12.66 6.14
C LYS A 103 15.96 -12.05 7.11
N PRO A 104 15.09 -12.88 7.72
CA PRO A 104 14.13 -12.40 8.72
C PRO A 104 14.79 -11.60 9.85
N GLU A 105 15.94 -12.06 10.36
CA GLU A 105 16.64 -11.45 11.49
C GLU A 105 17.22 -10.09 11.09
N ASP A 106 17.89 -10.03 9.93
CA ASP A 106 18.42 -8.78 9.37
C ASP A 106 17.29 -7.78 9.08
N ALA A 107 16.14 -8.24 8.58
CA ALA A 107 14.97 -7.41 8.33
C ALA A 107 14.46 -6.75 9.62
N ILE A 108 14.34 -7.53 10.70
CA ILE A 108 13.90 -7.04 12.01
C ILE A 108 14.93 -6.04 12.57
N GLU A 109 16.22 -6.38 12.52
CA GLU A 109 17.30 -5.52 13.04
C GLU A 109 17.37 -4.18 12.29
N LEU A 110 17.20 -4.20 10.97
CA LEU A 110 17.21 -2.99 10.12
C LEU A 110 15.91 -2.17 10.24
N GLY A 111 14.89 -2.69 10.93
CA GLY A 111 13.63 -1.99 11.18
C GLY A 111 12.76 -1.78 9.94
N VAL A 112 12.89 -2.66 8.93
CA VAL A 112 12.08 -2.62 7.70
C VAL A 112 10.62 -2.96 7.99
N VAL A 113 9.72 -2.53 7.11
CA VAL A 113 8.27 -2.66 7.32
C VAL A 113 7.54 -3.09 6.06
N GLY A 114 6.30 -3.55 6.26
CA GLY A 114 5.36 -3.80 5.18
C GLY A 114 5.76 -4.91 4.24
N THR A 115 5.69 -4.62 2.94
CA THR A 115 5.95 -5.62 1.89
C THR A 115 7.38 -6.15 1.93
N VAL A 116 8.34 -5.34 2.39
CA VAL A 116 9.76 -5.75 2.51
C VAL A 116 9.95 -6.71 3.68
N LEU A 117 9.33 -6.41 4.83
CA LEU A 117 9.36 -7.27 6.01
C LEU A 117 8.68 -8.62 5.73
N ARG A 118 7.47 -8.57 5.17
CA ARG A 118 6.70 -9.76 4.76
C ARG A 118 7.40 -10.56 3.66
N GLY A 119 8.04 -9.89 2.71
CA GLY A 119 8.82 -10.53 1.66
C GLY A 119 10.05 -11.29 2.18
N SER A 120 10.45 -11.03 3.43
CA SER A 120 11.52 -11.71 4.16
C SER A 120 11.00 -12.83 5.07
N GLY A 121 9.71 -13.15 5.02
CA GLY A 121 9.09 -14.25 5.78
C GLY A 121 8.56 -13.87 7.16
N VAL A 122 8.69 -12.61 7.57
CA VAL A 122 8.18 -12.12 8.85
C VAL A 122 6.71 -11.73 8.70
N ARG A 123 5.82 -12.45 9.38
CA ARG A 123 4.37 -12.17 9.39
C ARG A 123 4.07 -11.03 10.35
N SER A 124 4.03 -9.81 9.83
CA SER A 124 3.51 -8.63 10.54
C SER A 124 2.78 -7.71 9.57
N ASP A 125 1.64 -7.20 10.01
CA ASP A 125 0.79 -6.25 9.29
C ASP A 125 -0.10 -5.51 10.28
N ILE A 126 -0.04 -4.17 10.28
CA ILE A 126 -0.77 -3.36 11.27
C ILE A 126 -2.28 -3.59 11.21
N ARG A 127 -2.85 -3.98 10.06
CA ARG A 127 -4.29 -4.26 9.95
C ARG A 127 -4.73 -5.48 10.77
N ILE A 128 -3.81 -6.36 11.11
CA ILE A 128 -4.03 -7.57 11.92
C ILE A 128 -3.48 -7.37 13.33
N ASP A 129 -2.25 -6.85 13.44
CA ASP A 129 -1.54 -6.74 14.72
C ASP A 129 -2.15 -5.64 15.60
N GLU A 130 -2.54 -4.50 15.01
CA GLU A 130 -3.17 -3.35 15.68
C GLU A 130 -4.34 -2.81 14.83
N PRO A 131 -5.46 -3.57 14.73
CA PRO A 131 -6.53 -3.26 13.79
C PRO A 131 -7.12 -1.86 14.01
N TYR A 132 -7.41 -1.18 12.89
CA TYR A 132 -8.03 0.13 12.85
C TYR A 132 -9.18 0.15 11.84
N GLY A 133 -10.10 1.10 12.00
CA GLY A 133 -11.31 1.15 11.17
C GLY A 133 -12.18 -0.09 11.42
N VAL A 134 -12.32 -0.94 10.41
CA VAL A 134 -13.12 -2.18 10.47
C VAL A 134 -12.33 -3.40 9.97
N TYR A 135 -10.99 -3.33 9.94
CA TYR A 135 -10.16 -4.43 9.45
C TYR A 135 -10.28 -5.71 10.29
N ASP A 136 -10.62 -5.58 11.58
CA ASP A 136 -10.93 -6.67 12.51
C ASP A 136 -12.21 -7.44 12.16
N GLN A 137 -13.08 -6.87 11.31
CA GLN A 137 -14.35 -7.46 10.88
C GLN A 137 -14.30 -8.02 9.45
N LEU A 138 -13.14 -7.96 8.79
CA LEU A 138 -12.93 -8.38 7.40
C LEU A 138 -11.97 -9.57 7.36
N ASP A 139 -12.27 -10.55 6.51
CA ASP A 139 -11.49 -11.77 6.38
C ASP A 139 -10.53 -11.66 5.19
N PHE A 140 -9.23 -11.64 5.45
CA PHE A 140 -8.19 -11.56 4.42
C PHE A 140 -6.88 -12.16 4.92
N ASP A 141 -6.08 -12.62 3.98
CA ASP A 141 -4.78 -13.22 4.28
C ASP A 141 -3.63 -12.23 4.04
N ILE A 142 -2.51 -12.45 4.73
CA ILE A 142 -1.26 -11.73 4.47
C ILE A 142 -0.19 -12.69 3.90
N PRO A 143 0.41 -12.37 2.74
CA PRO A 143 1.50 -13.16 2.18
C PRO A 143 2.79 -12.93 2.97
N ALA A 144 3.53 -14.00 3.26
CA ALA A 144 4.86 -13.93 3.89
C ALA A 144 5.79 -15.01 3.31
N PRO A 145 6.25 -14.85 2.06
CA PRO A 145 7.17 -15.81 1.43
C PRO A 145 8.50 -15.89 2.18
N LYS A 146 9.09 -17.10 2.24
CA LYS A 146 10.25 -17.38 3.11
C LYS A 146 11.61 -17.08 2.49
N ALA A 147 11.71 -16.89 1.17
CA ALA A 147 13.02 -16.83 0.50
C ALA A 147 13.75 -15.49 0.67
N GLY A 148 13.04 -14.39 0.99
CA GLY A 148 13.66 -13.10 1.27
C GLY A 148 14.27 -12.38 0.07
N ASP A 149 14.14 -12.94 -1.14
CA ASP A 149 14.67 -12.37 -2.36
C ASP A 149 13.74 -11.33 -3.01
N SER A 150 14.21 -10.71 -4.07
CA SER A 150 13.47 -9.69 -4.81
C SER A 150 12.18 -10.25 -5.42
N TYR A 151 12.16 -11.54 -5.78
CA TYR A 151 10.95 -12.23 -6.24
C TYR A 151 9.91 -12.32 -5.13
N SER A 152 10.31 -12.78 -3.94
CA SER A 152 9.47 -12.89 -2.75
C SER A 152 8.85 -11.54 -2.38
N ARG A 153 9.67 -10.48 -2.37
CA ARG A 153 9.18 -9.10 -2.14
C ARG A 153 8.21 -8.62 -3.22
N ALA A 154 8.39 -9.02 -4.48
CA ALA A 154 7.49 -8.67 -5.57
C ALA A 154 6.16 -9.44 -5.54
N MET A 155 6.16 -10.67 -5.01
CA MET A 155 4.95 -11.49 -4.87
C MET A 155 3.99 -10.96 -3.80
N VAL A 156 4.50 -10.32 -2.75
CA VAL A 156 3.68 -9.74 -1.67
C VAL A 156 2.63 -8.75 -2.20
N PRO A 157 2.99 -7.62 -2.85
CA PRO A 157 2.00 -6.68 -3.39
C PRO A 157 1.11 -7.30 -4.48
N TYR A 158 1.61 -8.29 -5.23
CA TYR A 158 0.78 -9.03 -6.19
C TYR A 158 -0.36 -9.78 -5.52
N ILE A 159 -0.06 -10.54 -4.46
CA ILE A 159 -1.07 -11.26 -3.68
C ILE A 159 -1.97 -10.27 -2.92
N GLU A 160 -1.41 -9.19 -2.37
CA GLU A 160 -2.20 -8.14 -1.70
C GLU A 160 -3.21 -7.47 -2.63
N MET A 161 -3.02 -7.46 -3.96
CA MET A 161 -4.03 -6.98 -4.91
C MET A 161 -5.27 -7.90 -4.94
N TYR A 162 -5.10 -9.23 -4.88
CA TYR A 162 -6.23 -10.16 -4.76
C TYR A 162 -6.98 -10.00 -3.44
N GLU A 163 -6.24 -9.90 -2.33
CA GLU A 163 -6.83 -9.69 -1.01
C GLU A 163 -7.50 -8.33 -0.91
N SER A 164 -6.94 -7.30 -1.55
CA SER A 164 -7.58 -5.99 -1.64
C SER A 164 -8.92 -6.05 -2.39
N CYS A 165 -9.03 -6.84 -3.46
CA CYS A 165 -10.32 -7.07 -4.11
C CYS A 165 -11.31 -7.75 -3.16
N ARG A 166 -10.89 -8.79 -2.45
CA ARG A 166 -11.71 -9.53 -1.48
C ARG A 166 -12.21 -8.64 -0.33
N ILE A 167 -11.34 -7.77 0.18
CA ILE A 167 -11.66 -6.77 1.21
C ILE A 167 -12.74 -5.80 0.70
N ILE A 168 -12.62 -5.32 -0.54
CA ILE A 168 -13.61 -4.38 -1.10
C ILE A 168 -14.96 -5.06 -1.29
N GLU A 169 -15.00 -6.30 -1.77
CA GLU A 169 -16.23 -7.08 -1.93
C GLU A 169 -16.94 -7.25 -0.58
N GLN A 170 -16.22 -7.68 0.47
CA GLN A 170 -16.77 -7.80 1.82
C GLN A 170 -17.24 -6.46 2.40
N ALA A 171 -16.49 -5.37 2.15
CA ALA A 171 -16.88 -4.05 2.62
C ALA A 171 -18.22 -3.61 2.01
N PHE A 172 -18.49 -3.93 0.74
CA PHE A 172 -19.79 -3.66 0.12
C PHE A 172 -20.92 -4.55 0.64
N GLU A 173 -20.62 -5.80 0.99
CA GLU A 173 -21.60 -6.73 1.56
C GLU A 173 -22.01 -6.33 2.98
N LYS A 174 -21.05 -5.88 3.79
CA LYS A 174 -21.24 -5.52 5.20
C LYS A 174 -21.51 -4.02 5.42
N MET A 175 -21.73 -3.24 4.36
CA MET A 175 -21.85 -1.78 4.44
C MET A 175 -23.08 -1.38 5.28
N PRO A 176 -22.91 -0.71 6.43
CA PRO A 176 -24.03 -0.23 7.22
C PRO A 176 -24.65 1.02 6.58
N SER A 177 -25.93 1.27 6.85
CA SER A 177 -26.55 2.57 6.59
C SER A 177 -26.29 3.51 7.77
N GLY A 178 -26.18 4.82 7.50
CA GLY A 178 -26.03 5.80 8.56
C GLY A 178 -25.26 7.05 8.13
N SER A 179 -24.96 7.90 9.11
CA SER A 179 -24.16 9.09 8.86
C SER A 179 -22.70 8.73 8.64
N VAL A 180 -22.10 9.29 7.60
CA VAL A 180 -20.70 9.04 7.22
C VAL A 180 -19.69 9.95 7.92
N ARG A 181 -20.17 10.92 8.72
CA ARG A 181 -19.33 11.90 9.41
C ARG A 181 -19.96 12.39 10.70
N VAL A 182 -19.16 12.43 11.76
CA VAL A 182 -19.53 13.04 13.04
C VAL A 182 -19.75 14.55 12.85
N LYS A 183 -20.83 15.08 13.43
CA LYS A 183 -21.10 16.53 13.43
C LYS A 183 -20.22 17.20 14.49
N TYR A 184 -19.36 18.12 14.06
CA TYR A 184 -18.61 19.00 14.95
C TYR A 184 -19.24 20.40 15.00
N PRO A 185 -19.19 21.11 16.15
CA PRO A 185 -19.61 22.50 16.22
C PRO A 185 -18.73 23.37 15.30
N ALA A 186 -19.32 23.96 14.26
CA ALA A 186 -18.60 24.69 13.21
C ALA A 186 -17.80 25.91 13.72
N GLN A 187 -18.16 26.45 14.90
CA GLN A 187 -17.67 27.74 15.40
C GLN A 187 -16.34 27.67 16.19
N ALA A 188 -15.86 26.49 16.62
CA ALA A 188 -14.68 26.39 17.50
C ALA A 188 -13.35 26.07 16.78
N GLY A 189 -13.42 25.63 15.51
CA GLY A 189 -12.32 24.91 14.86
C GLY A 189 -12.05 23.56 15.54
N LEU A 190 -11.32 22.66 14.88
CA LEU A 190 -10.92 21.39 15.49
C LEU A 190 -9.83 21.66 16.55
N ARG A 191 -10.24 21.94 17.79
CA ARG A 191 -9.33 22.00 18.94
C ARG A 191 -9.20 20.61 19.53
N THR A 192 -7.97 20.19 19.76
CA THR A 192 -7.65 18.89 20.38
C THR A 192 -7.08 19.14 21.77
N PRO A 193 -7.29 18.25 22.75
CA PRO A 193 -6.64 18.38 24.06
C PRO A 193 -5.11 18.45 23.92
N ALA A 194 -4.46 19.18 24.82
CA ALA A 194 -3.00 19.17 24.89
C ALA A 194 -2.49 17.76 25.24
N GLY A 195 -1.43 17.33 24.57
CA GLY A 195 -0.86 16.00 24.74
C GLY A 195 -0.15 15.50 23.48
N GLU A 196 0.29 14.25 23.53
CA GLU A 196 0.97 13.59 22.43
C GLU A 196 0.35 12.22 22.14
N THR A 197 0.44 11.79 20.87
CA THR A 197 -0.02 10.47 20.46
C THR A 197 0.82 9.95 19.30
N TYR A 198 0.90 8.63 19.19
CA TYR A 198 1.46 7.94 18.06
C TYR A 198 0.44 6.96 17.51
N ALA A 199 0.07 7.12 16.25
CA ALA A 199 -0.84 6.22 15.55
C ALA A 199 -0.15 5.65 14.33
N ARG A 200 -0.47 4.39 14.01
CA ARG A 200 0.07 3.69 12.85
C ARG A 200 -1.03 3.15 11.96
N THR A 201 -0.70 3.02 10.68
CA THR A 201 -1.54 2.39 9.68
C THR A 201 -0.68 1.55 8.74
N GLU A 202 -1.25 0.53 8.11
CA GLU A 202 -0.58 -0.18 7.04
C GLU A 202 -0.86 0.56 5.72
N ALA A 203 0.10 1.37 5.24
CA ALA A 203 0.06 1.89 3.89
C ALA A 203 0.42 0.77 2.87
N ALA A 204 0.30 1.06 1.58
CA ALA A 204 0.64 0.08 0.53
C ALA A 204 2.13 -0.29 0.49
N ARG A 205 3.00 0.58 1.02
CA ARG A 205 4.46 0.37 1.12
C ARG A 205 4.90 -0.19 2.47
N GLY A 206 4.00 -0.18 3.46
CA GLY A 206 4.25 -0.67 4.81
C GLY A 206 3.71 0.24 5.90
N GLU A 207 4.19 0.02 7.12
CA GLU A 207 3.80 0.80 8.29
C GLU A 207 4.08 2.29 8.08
N MET A 208 3.02 3.09 8.17
CA MET A 208 3.05 4.54 8.17
C MET A 208 2.67 5.03 9.56
N GLY A 209 3.60 5.69 10.24
CA GLY A 209 3.43 6.22 11.59
C GLY A 209 3.21 7.72 11.61
N TYR A 210 2.36 8.17 12.52
CA TYR A 210 2.02 9.57 12.74
C TYR A 210 2.24 9.89 14.22
N TYR A 211 3.28 10.65 14.54
CA TYR A 211 3.51 11.21 15.88
C TYR A 211 3.02 12.65 15.90
N LEU A 212 2.01 12.92 16.72
CA LEU A 212 1.32 14.20 16.80
C LEU A 212 1.44 14.77 18.22
N VAL A 213 1.81 16.04 18.32
CA VAL A 213 1.79 16.82 19.57
C VAL A 213 0.81 17.97 19.41
N SER A 214 -0.09 18.12 20.37
CA SER A 214 -1.04 19.21 20.49
C SER A 214 -0.77 20.03 21.74
N ASP A 215 -0.88 21.34 21.62
CA ASP A 215 -0.78 22.32 22.72
C ASP A 215 -2.16 22.84 23.17
N GLY A 216 -3.26 22.19 22.73
CA GLY A 216 -4.62 22.64 23.02
C GLY A 216 -5.19 23.62 21.98
N THR A 217 -4.39 24.03 20.99
CA THR A 217 -4.83 24.95 19.94
C THR A 217 -5.55 24.22 18.80
N ASN A 218 -5.93 24.96 17.76
CA ASN A 218 -6.53 24.42 16.54
C ASN A 218 -5.50 24.04 15.47
N LYS A 219 -4.21 24.03 15.82
CA LYS A 219 -3.11 23.65 14.94
C LYS A 219 -2.25 22.60 15.62
N PRO A 220 -1.70 21.63 14.88
CA PRO A 220 -0.73 20.71 15.45
C PRO A 220 0.53 21.48 15.86
N TYR A 221 0.97 21.33 17.11
CA TYR A 221 2.24 21.90 17.57
C TYR A 221 3.41 21.21 16.86
N ARG A 222 3.34 19.88 16.74
CA ARG A 222 4.31 19.07 15.99
C ARG A 222 3.60 17.91 15.32
N LEU A 223 3.99 17.61 14.09
CA LEU A 223 3.65 16.39 13.38
C LEU A 223 4.93 15.80 12.81
N LYS A 224 5.29 14.58 13.21
CA LYS A 224 6.36 13.80 12.59
C LYS A 224 5.75 12.56 11.95
N LEU A 225 6.07 12.37 10.67
CA LEU A 225 5.73 11.17 9.94
C LEU A 225 6.91 10.19 10.05
N SER A 226 6.59 8.92 10.26
CA SER A 226 7.52 7.80 10.12
C SER A 226 7.08 7.00 8.90
N VAL A 227 7.78 7.20 7.80
CA VAL A 227 7.34 6.75 6.47
C VAL A 227 8.03 5.44 6.06
N PRO A 228 7.32 4.51 5.41
CA PRO A 228 7.87 3.19 5.09
C PRO A 228 9.03 3.28 4.09
N SER A 229 8.99 4.16 3.09
CA SER A 229 10.09 4.32 2.12
C SER A 229 11.41 4.72 2.78
N PHE A 230 11.38 5.57 3.82
CA PHE A 230 12.60 5.96 4.56
C PHE A 230 13.11 4.80 5.42
N ARG A 231 12.20 4.11 6.13
CA ARG A 231 12.57 2.96 6.97
C ARG A 231 13.15 1.80 6.18
N ASN A 232 12.67 1.58 4.97
CA ASN A 232 13.14 0.50 4.11
C ASN A 232 14.47 0.84 3.39
N LEU A 233 14.89 2.10 3.38
CA LEU A 233 16.10 2.57 2.70
C LEU A 233 17.39 1.96 3.28
N THR A 234 17.44 1.73 4.59
CA THR A 234 18.58 1.09 5.28
C THR A 234 18.87 -0.30 4.74
N ALA A 235 17.82 -1.13 4.58
CA ALA A 235 17.96 -2.46 4.02
C ALA A 235 18.28 -2.45 2.52
N MET A 236 17.81 -1.46 1.76
CA MET A 236 18.22 -1.33 0.36
C MET A 236 19.74 -1.10 0.25
N ASN A 237 20.31 -0.22 1.07
CA ASN A 237 21.77 0.00 1.11
C ASN A 237 22.51 -1.28 1.54
N PHE A 238 21.99 -1.98 2.55
CA PHE A 238 22.53 -3.26 3.00
C PHE A 238 22.62 -4.29 1.86
N LEU A 239 21.55 -4.47 1.07
CA LEU A 239 21.50 -5.46 -0.01
C LEU A 239 22.28 -5.07 -1.27
N LEU A 240 22.48 -3.78 -1.54
CA LEU A 240 23.22 -3.33 -2.72
C LEU A 240 24.74 -3.51 -2.57
N LYS A 241 25.25 -3.64 -1.35
CA LYS A 241 26.68 -3.91 -1.11
C LYS A 241 27.07 -5.29 -1.64
N GLY A 242 28.01 -5.32 -2.58
CA GLY A 242 28.48 -6.55 -3.22
C GLY A 242 27.55 -7.13 -4.29
N ALA A 243 26.39 -6.51 -4.54
CA ALA A 243 25.50 -6.89 -5.62
C ALA A 243 26.10 -6.51 -6.99
N ARG A 244 25.74 -7.28 -8.03
CA ARG A 244 26.08 -6.91 -9.41
C ARG A 244 25.27 -5.68 -9.82
N LEU A 245 25.85 -4.81 -10.64
CA LEU A 245 25.13 -3.64 -11.16
C LEU A 245 23.84 -4.03 -11.91
N ALA A 246 23.84 -5.16 -12.61
CA ALA A 246 22.67 -5.69 -13.30
C ALA A 246 21.56 -6.18 -12.35
N ASP A 247 21.86 -6.47 -11.09
CA ASP A 247 20.91 -6.91 -10.07
C ASP A 247 20.27 -5.71 -9.33
N MET A 248 20.89 -4.52 -9.42
CA MET A 248 20.42 -3.29 -8.76
C MET A 248 18.96 -2.95 -9.07
N PRO A 249 18.46 -2.99 -10.32
CA PRO A 249 17.06 -2.68 -10.60
C PRO A 249 16.08 -3.64 -9.91
N ALA A 250 16.41 -4.94 -9.85
CA ALA A 250 15.57 -5.93 -9.18
C ALA A 250 15.51 -5.67 -7.66
N ILE A 251 16.67 -5.41 -7.05
CA ILE A 251 16.76 -5.09 -5.62
C ILE A 251 16.00 -3.79 -5.35
N TYR A 252 16.36 -2.69 -6.01
CA TYR A 252 15.78 -1.36 -5.77
C TYR A 252 14.26 -1.35 -5.91
N TRP A 253 13.74 -1.86 -7.04
CA TRP A 253 12.30 -1.78 -7.27
C TRP A 253 11.52 -2.79 -6.43
N SER A 254 12.10 -3.91 -5.99
CA SER A 254 11.42 -4.82 -5.06
C SER A 254 11.08 -4.20 -3.69
N PHE A 255 11.66 -3.04 -3.35
CA PHE A 255 11.39 -2.34 -2.09
C PHE A 255 10.17 -1.42 -2.14
N ASN A 256 9.59 -1.22 -3.33
CA ASN A 256 8.49 -0.27 -3.54
C ASN A 256 8.81 1.15 -3.00
N TYR A 257 10.06 1.57 -3.17
CA TYR A 257 10.57 2.84 -2.68
C TYR A 257 9.98 4.02 -3.45
N TRP A 258 9.56 5.06 -2.72
CA TRP A 258 9.09 6.31 -3.31
C TRP A 258 9.88 7.51 -2.74
N PRO A 259 10.71 8.18 -3.55
CA PRO A 259 11.60 9.24 -3.07
C PRO A 259 10.87 10.40 -2.37
N VAL A 260 9.72 10.83 -2.90
CA VAL A 260 8.96 11.96 -2.34
C VAL A 260 8.35 11.62 -0.98
N GLU A 261 8.08 10.34 -0.72
CA GLU A 261 7.63 9.89 0.60
C GLU A 261 8.81 9.86 1.58
N ALA A 262 9.99 9.41 1.14
CA ALA A 262 11.17 9.23 1.99
C ALA A 262 11.81 10.52 2.50
N ASP A 263 11.56 11.66 1.84
CA ASP A 263 12.14 12.97 2.17
C ASP A 263 11.53 13.61 3.45
N ARG A 264 10.51 13.00 4.06
CA ARG A 264 9.75 13.54 5.21
C ARG A 264 9.99 12.78 6.52
#